data_AF-A0A6N0HS60-F1
#
_entry.id   AF-A0A6N0HS60-F1
#
_cell.length_a   1.000
_cell.length_b   1.000
_cell.length_c   1.000
_cell.angle_alpha   90.00
_cell.angle_beta   90.00
_cell.angle_gamma   90.00
#
_symmetry.space_group_name_H-M   'P 1'
#
loop_
_entity.id
_entity.type
_entity.pdbx_description
1 polymer ?
#
loop_
_entity_poly.entity_id
_entity_poly.type
_entity_poly.pdbx_seq_one_letter_code
_entity_poly.pdbx_strand_id
1 'polypeptide(L)'
;MSTNKNYENGVSKGVPFLNTQFLIACIVFTLLVMGLAISSIINHGLHLEELIFPGIAIVFTWYAWWAAKRPLKGLQKIEAVLRATAKGELHHRITNTGGLGEIGIIAWELNDMLDLMETYFKEVNTCFSRVGDGVYNRKAYSDGIPGQLARSLDGINTAIDAMAENVSYISRNKLASDLHRINATNADRHG
;
A
#
# COMPACT_ATOMS: atom_id res chain seq x y z
N MET A 1 1.20 22.38 -11.00
CA MET A 1 2.60 22.32 -10.52
C MET A 1 2.59 21.51 -9.22
N SER A 2 2.73 20.18 -9.31
CA SER A 2 2.72 19.30 -8.14
C SER A 2 4.14 19.18 -7.61
N THR A 3 4.38 19.77 -6.43
CA THR A 3 5.65 19.68 -5.71
C THR A 3 5.86 18.24 -5.26
N ASN A 4 6.73 17.52 -5.97
CA ASN A 4 7.20 16.19 -5.64
C ASN A 4 8.05 16.27 -4.36
N LYS A 5 7.38 16.22 -3.20
CA LYS A 5 8.04 16.25 -1.90
C LYS A 5 8.66 14.86 -1.72
N ASN A 6 9.93 14.71 -2.12
CA ASN A 6 10.73 13.56 -1.74
C ASN A 6 10.78 13.55 -0.21
N TYR A 7 10.02 12.65 0.41
CA TYR A 7 10.13 12.35 1.83
C TYR A 7 11.46 11.62 2.03
N GLU A 8 12.57 12.37 2.04
CA GLU A 8 13.84 11.90 2.61
C GLU A 8 13.66 11.85 4.12
N ASN A 9 12.98 10.81 4.59
CA ASN A 9 12.80 10.56 6.01
C ASN A 9 14.18 10.31 6.65
N GLY A 10 14.74 11.35 7.28
CA GLY A 10 15.95 11.28 8.10
C GLY A 10 15.79 10.49 9.41
N VAL A 11 14.63 9.86 9.61
CA VAL A 11 14.20 9.17 10.85
C VAL A 11 15.14 8.02 11.21
N SER A 12 15.85 7.45 10.23
CA SER A 12 16.79 6.33 10.42
C SER A 12 18.20 6.62 9.91
N LYS A 13 18.62 7.89 9.85
CA LYS A 13 19.96 8.26 9.33
C LYS A 13 21.14 7.80 10.21
N GLY A 14 20.89 7.34 11.44
CA GLY A 14 21.93 7.01 12.42
C GLY A 14 21.96 5.56 12.93
N VAL A 15 21.01 4.71 12.54
CA VAL A 15 21.00 3.29 12.93
C VAL A 15 21.39 2.43 11.72
N PRO A 16 22.39 1.55 11.85
CA PRO A 16 22.68 0.57 10.79
C PRO A 16 21.41 -0.24 10.52
N PHE A 17 21.19 -0.63 9.25
CA PHE A 17 20.09 -1.54 8.90
C PHE A 17 20.07 -2.75 9.84
N LEU A 18 18.89 -3.28 10.16
CA LEU A 18 18.70 -4.42 11.08
C LEU A 18 19.64 -5.59 10.75
N ASN A 19 19.93 -5.80 9.46
CA ASN A 19 20.93 -6.76 8.98
C ASN A 19 22.34 -6.48 9.52
N THR A 20 22.80 -5.24 9.40
CA THR A 20 24.14 -4.82 9.80
C THR A 20 24.30 -4.93 11.31
N GLN A 21 23.29 -4.56 12.09
CA GLN A 21 23.31 -4.74 13.54
C GLN A 21 23.34 -6.22 13.93
N PHE A 22 22.49 -7.05 13.31
CA PHE A 22 22.45 -8.49 13.56
C PHE A 22 23.76 -9.19 13.15
N LEU A 23 24.31 -8.85 12.00
CA LEU A 23 25.56 -9.41 11.49
C LEU A 23 26.75 -8.97 12.34
N ILE A 24 26.80 -7.69 12.77
CA ILE A 24 27.81 -7.22 13.73
C ILE A 24 27.69 -7.99 15.04
N ALA A 25 26.48 -8.19 15.58
CA ALA A 25 26.27 -8.97 16.80
C ALA A 25 26.76 -10.42 16.64
N CYS A 26 26.47 -11.08 15.52
CA CYS A 26 26.96 -12.44 15.24
C CYS A 26 28.48 -12.49 15.07
N ILE A 27 29.10 -11.50 14.39
CA ILE A 27 30.56 -11.43 14.24
C ILE A 27 31.21 -11.20 15.60
N VAL A 28 30.72 -10.24 16.40
CA VAL A 28 31.25 -9.94 17.73
C VAL A 28 31.13 -11.17 18.62
N PHE A 29 29.99 -11.86 18.60
CA PHE A 29 29.81 -13.11 19.33
C PHE A 29 30.80 -14.19 18.88
N THR A 30 31.00 -14.34 17.56
CA THR A 30 31.96 -15.31 17.01
C THR A 30 33.40 -14.98 17.41
N LEU A 31 33.78 -13.70 17.37
CA LEU A 31 35.11 -13.23 17.80
C LEU A 31 35.32 -13.44 19.30
N LEU A 32 34.29 -13.25 20.12
CA LEU A 32 34.34 -13.52 21.55
C LEU A 32 34.57 -15.01 21.82
N VAL A 33 33.81 -15.89 21.17
CA VAL A 33 34.00 -17.36 21.27
C VAL A 33 35.38 -17.77 20.77
N MET A 34 35.86 -17.19 19.67
CA MET A 34 37.20 -17.47 19.13
C MET A 34 38.31 -16.98 20.08
N GLY A 35 38.14 -15.81 20.70
CA GLY A 35 39.08 -15.29 21.69
C GLY A 35 39.15 -16.16 22.95
N LEU A 36 38.02 -16.66 23.44
CA LEU A 36 37.98 -17.63 24.55
C LEU A 36 38.67 -18.95 24.17
N ALA A 37 38.43 -19.46 22.97
CA ALA A 37 39.08 -20.68 22.47
C ALA A 37 40.61 -20.50 22.38
N ILE A 38 41.10 -19.39 21.84
CA ILE A 38 42.54 -19.07 21.77
C ILE A 38 43.16 -18.97 23.17
N SER A 39 42.47 -18.29 24.09
CA SER A 39 42.92 -18.18 25.48
C SER A 39 43.00 -19.55 26.17
N SER A 40 42.05 -20.44 25.89
CA SER A 40 42.04 -21.81 26.42
C SER A 40 43.23 -22.62 25.89
N ILE A 41 43.47 -22.59 24.57
CA ILE A 41 44.57 -23.33 23.91
C ILE A 41 45.93 -22.98 24.51
N ILE A 42 46.16 -21.69 24.81
CA ILE A 42 47.42 -21.21 25.39
C ILE A 42 47.64 -21.73 26.82
N ASN A 43 46.56 -21.86 27.59
CA ASN A 43 46.63 -22.20 29.01
C ASN A 43 46.59 -23.71 29.29
N HIS A 44 45.86 -24.49 28.49
CA HIS A 44 45.60 -25.92 28.75
C HIS A 44 46.16 -26.87 27.67
N GLY A 45 46.66 -26.34 26.54
CA GLY A 45 47.11 -27.14 25.39
C GLY A 45 45.96 -27.50 24.45
N LEU A 46 46.27 -28.13 23.29
CA LEU A 46 45.27 -28.42 22.26
C LEU A 46 44.37 -29.61 22.63
N HIS A 47 43.17 -29.31 23.10
CA HIS A 47 42.11 -30.30 23.30
C HIS A 47 41.06 -30.22 22.18
N LEU A 48 40.44 -31.35 21.83
CA LEU A 48 39.48 -31.44 20.71
C LEU A 48 38.25 -30.53 20.93
N GLU A 49 37.91 -30.26 22.18
CA GLU A 49 36.80 -29.39 22.60
C GLU A 49 37.00 -27.91 22.21
N GLU A 50 38.24 -27.45 22.08
CA GLU A 50 38.56 -26.05 21.75
C GLU A 50 38.31 -25.72 20.28
N LEU A 51 38.20 -26.74 19.41
CA LEU A 51 37.91 -26.58 17.99
C LEU A 51 36.41 -26.70 17.68
N ILE A 52 35.67 -27.50 18.45
CA ILE A 52 34.26 -27.80 18.19
C ILE A 52 33.38 -26.56 18.41
N PHE A 53 33.53 -25.87 19.54
CA PHE A 53 32.72 -24.69 19.86
C PHE A 53 32.85 -23.54 18.84
N PRO A 54 34.07 -23.08 18.46
CA PRO A 54 34.20 -22.06 17.43
C PRO A 54 33.75 -22.57 16.05
N GLY A 55 33.93 -23.86 15.74
CA GLY A 55 33.40 -24.46 14.52
C GLY A 55 31.87 -24.34 14.43
N ILE A 56 31.15 -24.69 15.49
CA ILE A 56 29.69 -24.54 15.58
C ILE A 56 29.28 -23.06 15.49
N ALA A 57 30.00 -22.16 16.14
CA ALA A 57 29.72 -20.73 16.10
C ALA A 57 29.84 -20.15 14.68
N ILE A 58 30.86 -20.57 13.92
CA ILE A 58 31.04 -20.16 12.51
C ILE A 58 29.88 -20.67 11.66
N VAL A 59 29.50 -21.95 11.81
CA VAL A 59 28.37 -22.54 11.07
C VAL A 59 27.06 -21.83 11.42
N PHE A 60 26.84 -21.52 12.71
CA PHE A 60 25.67 -20.78 13.17
C PHE A 60 25.61 -19.37 12.58
N THR A 61 26.72 -18.62 12.60
CA THR A 61 26.80 -17.28 12.00
C THR A 61 26.57 -17.32 10.50
N TRP A 62 27.12 -18.32 9.81
CA TRP A 62 26.88 -18.52 8.38
C TRP A 62 25.40 -18.80 8.08
N TYR A 63 24.78 -19.73 8.83
CA TYR A 63 23.37 -20.05 8.72
C TYR A 63 22.48 -18.84 9.00
N ALA A 64 22.76 -18.10 10.08
CA ALA A 64 22.03 -16.91 10.48
C ALA A 64 22.10 -15.82 9.41
N TRP A 65 23.29 -15.60 8.82
CA TRP A 65 23.47 -14.65 7.73
C TRP A 65 22.68 -15.05 6.47
N TRP A 66 22.67 -16.34 6.13
CA TRP A 66 21.90 -16.84 4.99
C TRP A 66 20.39 -16.69 5.22
N ALA A 67 19.89 -17.05 6.40
CA ALA A 67 18.49 -16.95 6.77
C ALA A 67 17.99 -15.49 6.78
N ALA A 68 18.80 -14.54 7.26
CA ALA A 68 18.42 -13.13 7.36
C ALA A 68 18.26 -12.44 5.99
N LYS A 69 19.02 -12.85 4.95
CA LYS A 69 19.03 -12.15 3.64
C LYS A 69 17.67 -12.12 2.94
N ARG A 70 16.85 -13.17 3.08
CA ARG A 70 15.57 -13.28 2.37
C ARG A 70 14.50 -12.31 2.90
N PRO A 71 14.17 -12.31 4.22
CA PRO A 71 13.21 -11.36 4.80
C PRO A 71 13.57 -9.90 4.54
N LEU A 72 14.86 -9.54 4.62
CA LEU A 72 15.33 -8.17 4.40
C LEU A 72 15.06 -7.66 2.98
N LYS A 73 15.26 -8.52 1.97
CA LYS A 73 14.88 -8.17 0.58
C LYS A 73 13.37 -7.96 0.46
N GLY A 74 12.57 -8.71 1.22
CA GLY A 74 11.12 -8.49 1.32
C GLY A 74 10.78 -7.09 1.82
N LEU A 75 11.46 -6.64 2.87
CA LEU A 75 11.26 -5.29 3.43
C LEU A 75 11.63 -4.19 2.43
N GLN A 76 12.72 -4.35 1.68
CA GLN A 76 13.11 -3.39 0.62
C GLN A 76 12.06 -3.32 -0.51
N LYS A 77 11.45 -4.47 -0.87
CA LYS A 77 10.34 -4.48 -1.84
C LYS A 77 9.10 -3.76 -1.30
N ILE A 78 8.75 -4.00 -0.04
CA ILE A 78 7.65 -3.29 0.64
C ILE A 78 7.89 -1.78 0.58
N GLU A 79 9.10 -1.32 0.94
CA GLU A 79 9.46 0.09 0.88
C GLU A 79 9.32 0.66 -0.54
N ALA A 80 9.80 -0.06 -1.56
CA ALA A 80 9.71 0.37 -2.94
C ALA A 80 8.25 0.52 -3.41
N VAL A 81 7.39 -0.44 -3.07
CA VAL A 81 5.95 -0.38 -3.39
C VAL A 81 5.29 0.78 -2.65
N LEU A 82 5.56 0.98 -1.36
CA LEU A 82 5.04 2.13 -0.60
C LEU A 82 5.46 3.47 -1.21
N ARG A 83 6.71 3.59 -1.67
CA ARG A 83 7.20 4.79 -2.36
C ARG A 83 6.47 5.01 -3.70
N ALA A 84 6.13 3.96 -4.43
CA ALA A 84 5.35 4.06 -5.66
C ALA A 84 3.89 4.43 -5.37
N THR A 85 3.27 3.80 -4.36
CA THR A 85 1.93 4.14 -3.86
C THR A 85 1.83 5.60 -3.44
N ALA A 86 2.85 6.14 -2.78
CA ALA A 86 2.91 7.56 -2.41
C ALA A 86 2.90 8.52 -3.62
N LYS A 87 3.26 8.03 -4.81
CA LYS A 87 3.16 8.76 -6.09
C LYS A 87 1.82 8.54 -6.81
N GLY A 88 0.90 7.80 -6.21
CA GLY A 88 -0.40 7.44 -6.78
C GLY A 88 -0.39 6.15 -7.61
N GLU A 89 0.70 5.38 -7.62
CA GLU A 89 0.79 4.14 -8.37
C GLU A 89 0.31 2.95 -7.50
N LEU A 90 -0.96 2.56 -7.67
CA LEU A 90 -1.60 1.50 -6.88
C LEU A 90 -1.52 0.10 -7.50
N HIS A 91 -1.01 -0.05 -8.72
CA HIS A 91 -1.00 -1.31 -9.46
C HIS A 91 0.21 -2.22 -9.13
N HIS A 92 1.18 -1.72 -8.35
CA HIS A 92 2.35 -2.50 -7.96
C HIS A 92 1.98 -3.56 -6.93
N ARG A 93 2.58 -4.75 -7.05
CA ARG A 93 2.36 -5.85 -6.11
C ARG A 93 3.68 -6.42 -5.64
N ILE A 94 3.72 -6.80 -4.37
CA ILE A 94 4.86 -7.47 -3.76
C ILE A 94 4.75 -8.96 -4.05
N THR A 95 5.60 -9.46 -4.94
CA THR A 95 5.61 -10.87 -5.35
C THR A 95 6.69 -11.66 -4.62
N ASN A 96 6.48 -12.99 -4.57
CA ASN A 96 7.37 -13.96 -3.92
C ASN A 96 7.48 -13.74 -2.40
N THR A 97 6.34 -13.71 -1.72
CA THR A 97 6.22 -13.55 -0.26
C THR A 97 6.40 -14.86 0.52
N GLY A 98 6.49 -16.00 -0.17
CA GLY A 98 6.66 -17.32 0.44
C GLY A 98 8.00 -17.47 1.17
N GLY A 99 7.96 -17.99 2.40
CA GLY A 99 9.15 -18.26 3.21
C GLY A 99 9.84 -17.02 3.79
N LEU A 100 9.16 -15.87 3.83
CA LEU A 100 9.66 -14.62 4.44
C LEU A 100 9.24 -14.44 5.91
N GLY A 101 8.54 -15.41 6.50
CA GLY A 101 8.00 -15.31 7.86
C GLY A 101 6.99 -14.17 7.99
N GLU A 102 7.06 -13.42 9.08
CA GLU A 102 6.19 -12.27 9.37
C GLU A 102 6.24 -11.19 8.26
N ILE A 103 7.40 -11.00 7.62
CA ILE A 103 7.54 -10.07 6.50
C ILE A 103 6.66 -10.49 5.32
N GLY A 104 6.46 -11.79 5.12
CA GLY A 104 5.56 -12.31 4.09
C GLY A 104 4.09 -11.98 4.36
N ILE A 105 3.68 -12.01 5.64
CA ILE A 105 2.33 -11.65 6.08
C ILE A 105 2.09 -10.16 5.83
N ILE A 106 3.02 -9.29 6.26
CA ILE A 106 2.93 -7.84 6.04
C ILE A 106 2.86 -7.52 4.54
N ALA A 107 3.68 -8.18 3.72
CA ALA A 107 3.65 -8.00 2.27
C ALA A 107 2.31 -8.42 1.64
N TRP A 108 1.69 -9.48 2.16
CA TRP A 108 0.39 -9.95 1.70
C TRP A 108 -0.73 -8.99 2.11
N GLU A 109 -0.78 -8.57 3.38
CA GLU A 109 -1.75 -7.59 3.88
C GLU A 109 -1.64 -6.24 3.16
N LEU A 110 -0.41 -5.80 2.85
CA LEU A 110 -0.20 -4.58 2.08
C LEU A 110 -0.73 -4.70 0.65
N ASN A 111 -0.53 -5.84 -0.02
CA ASN A 111 -1.13 -6.06 -1.35
C ASN A 111 -2.65 -6.02 -1.29
N ASP A 112 -3.26 -6.67 -0.30
CA ASP A 112 -4.72 -6.70 -0.12
C ASP A 112 -5.29 -5.29 0.11
N MET A 113 -4.61 -4.47 0.91
CA MET A 113 -4.94 -3.06 1.07
C MET A 113 -4.86 -2.28 -0.25
N LEU A 114 -3.83 -2.53 -1.07
CA LEU A 114 -3.67 -1.88 -2.37
C LEU A 114 -4.75 -2.31 -3.36
N ASP A 115 -5.12 -3.59 -3.39
CA ASP A 115 -6.23 -4.12 -4.19
C ASP A 115 -7.56 -3.44 -3.83
N LEU A 116 -7.82 -3.27 -2.53
CA LEU A 116 -8.98 -2.56 -2.04
C LEU A 116 -9.00 -1.09 -2.48
N MET A 117 -7.87 -0.40 -2.33
CA MET A 117 -7.73 1.00 -2.75
C MET A 117 -7.91 1.16 -4.27
N GLU A 118 -7.32 0.27 -5.06
CA GLU A 118 -7.48 0.26 -6.52
C GLU A 118 -8.94 0.05 -6.91
N THR A 119 -9.63 -0.90 -6.29
CA THR A 119 -11.05 -1.18 -6.52
C THR A 119 -11.91 0.04 -6.20
N TYR A 120 -11.68 0.68 -5.05
CA TYR A 120 -12.38 1.89 -4.65
C TYR A 120 -12.22 3.02 -5.69
N PHE A 121 -10.98 3.36 -6.05
CA PHE A 121 -10.73 4.44 -7.02
C PHE A 121 -11.31 4.12 -8.41
N LYS A 122 -11.30 2.84 -8.81
CA LYS A 122 -11.90 2.40 -10.06
C LYS A 122 -13.41 2.63 -10.08
N GLU A 123 -14.11 2.32 -9.00
CA GLU A 123 -15.56 2.58 -8.88
C GLU A 123 -15.86 4.08 -8.93
N VAL A 124 -15.12 4.89 -8.16
CA VAL A 124 -15.27 6.36 -8.15
C VAL A 124 -15.09 6.94 -9.55
N ASN A 125 -13.97 6.61 -10.21
CA ASN A 125 -13.66 7.12 -11.55
C ASN A 125 -14.71 6.68 -12.58
N THR A 126 -15.16 5.42 -12.51
CA THR A 126 -16.16 4.90 -13.44
C THR A 126 -17.48 5.65 -13.29
N CYS A 127 -17.96 5.87 -12.07
CA CYS A 127 -19.20 6.59 -11.82
C CYS A 127 -19.13 8.05 -12.28
N PHE A 128 -18.07 8.78 -11.91
CA PHE A 128 -17.94 10.17 -12.33
C PHE A 128 -17.71 10.33 -13.83
N SER A 129 -17.02 9.40 -14.49
CA SER A 129 -16.93 9.39 -15.95
C SER A 129 -18.32 9.30 -16.59
N ARG A 130 -19.19 8.41 -16.11
CA ARG A 130 -20.56 8.26 -16.63
C ARG A 130 -21.43 9.48 -16.36
N VAL A 131 -21.29 10.08 -15.18
CA VAL A 131 -21.97 11.34 -14.85
C VAL A 131 -21.52 12.47 -15.79
N GLY A 132 -20.23 12.52 -16.14
CA GLY A 132 -19.71 13.45 -17.15
C GLY A 132 -20.35 13.28 -18.53
N ASP A 133 -20.72 12.05 -18.89
CA ASP A 133 -21.46 11.72 -20.11
C ASP A 133 -22.99 11.96 -19.99
N GLY A 134 -23.46 12.55 -18.88
CA GLY A 134 -24.89 12.76 -18.60
C GLY A 134 -25.64 11.48 -18.18
N VAL A 135 -24.92 10.40 -17.86
CA VAL A 135 -25.48 9.10 -17.47
C VAL A 135 -25.41 8.93 -15.96
N TYR A 136 -26.53 9.19 -15.27
CA TYR A 136 -26.59 9.19 -13.80
C TYR A 136 -27.03 7.86 -13.16
N ASN A 137 -27.37 6.86 -13.97
CA ASN A 137 -27.86 5.57 -13.48
C ASN A 137 -26.74 4.61 -13.01
N ARG A 138 -25.47 4.86 -13.36
CA ARG A 138 -24.34 4.04 -12.91
C ARG A 138 -23.88 4.49 -11.53
N LYS A 139 -24.38 3.80 -10.50
CA LYS A 139 -23.98 3.94 -9.10
C LYS A 139 -22.74 3.12 -8.78
N ALA A 140 -21.93 3.60 -7.85
CA ALA A 140 -20.75 2.90 -7.36
C ALA A 140 -21.18 1.67 -6.54
N TYR A 141 -20.44 0.58 -6.66
CA TYR A 141 -20.73 -0.66 -5.95
C TYR A 141 -20.09 -0.67 -4.55
N SER A 142 -20.89 -0.41 -3.51
CA SER A 142 -20.41 -0.33 -2.12
C SER A 142 -20.43 -1.66 -1.35
N ASP A 143 -21.32 -2.59 -1.70
CA ASP A 143 -21.52 -3.87 -0.97
C ASP A 143 -20.25 -4.75 -0.90
N GLY A 144 -19.34 -4.63 -1.86
CA GLY A 144 -18.08 -5.38 -1.91
C GLY A 144 -16.89 -4.68 -1.23
N ILE A 145 -17.10 -3.52 -0.63
CA ILE A 145 -16.03 -2.66 -0.10
C ILE A 145 -16.26 -2.46 1.42
N PRO A 146 -15.28 -2.77 2.28
CA PRO A 146 -15.47 -2.66 3.72
C PRO A 146 -15.36 -1.23 4.27
N GLY A 147 -16.02 -1.00 5.40
CA GLY A 147 -15.71 0.08 6.32
C GLY A 147 -15.99 1.49 5.78
N GLN A 148 -15.02 2.38 5.93
CA GLN A 148 -15.17 3.80 5.55
C GLN A 148 -15.25 4.00 4.03
N LEU A 149 -14.60 3.15 3.24
CA LEU A 149 -14.61 3.25 1.78
C LEU A 149 -16.01 2.97 1.23
N ALA A 150 -16.74 1.98 1.78
CA ALA A 150 -18.14 1.72 1.42
C ALA A 150 -19.02 2.95 1.65
N ARG A 151 -18.95 3.54 2.84
CA ARG A 151 -19.73 4.73 3.20
C ARG A 151 -19.42 5.92 2.30
N SER A 152 -18.17 6.06 1.88
CA SER A 152 -17.77 7.08 0.90
C SER A 152 -18.47 6.85 -0.44
N LEU A 153 -18.51 5.62 -0.93
CA LEU A 153 -19.23 5.27 -2.16
C LEU A 153 -20.75 5.49 -2.04
N ASP A 154 -21.36 5.19 -0.90
CA ASP A 154 -22.78 5.50 -0.65
C ASP A 154 -23.06 7.00 -0.68
N GLY A 155 -22.14 7.80 -0.11
CA GLY A 155 -22.20 9.26 -0.18
C GLY A 155 -22.08 9.77 -1.62
N ILE A 156 -21.18 9.19 -2.41
CA ILE A 156 -21.07 9.47 -3.86
C ILE A 156 -22.37 9.12 -4.58
N ASN A 157 -22.97 7.97 -4.28
CA ASN A 157 -24.24 7.55 -4.88
C ASN A 157 -25.37 8.56 -4.61
N THR A 158 -25.46 9.03 -3.37
CA THR A 158 -26.41 10.05 -2.94
C THR A 158 -26.20 11.37 -3.69
N ALA A 159 -24.94 11.79 -3.86
CA ALA A 159 -24.62 13.00 -4.63
C ALA A 159 -25.02 12.87 -6.10
N ILE A 160 -24.79 11.69 -6.71
CA ILE A 160 -25.21 11.40 -8.09
C ILE A 160 -26.75 11.46 -8.21
N ASP A 161 -27.49 10.96 -7.21
CA ASP A 161 -28.97 11.04 -7.22
C ASP A 161 -29.46 12.48 -7.19
N ALA A 162 -28.88 13.33 -6.33
CA ALA A 162 -29.21 14.74 -6.28
C ALA A 162 -28.92 15.46 -7.61
N MET A 163 -27.82 15.11 -8.29
CA MET A 163 -27.52 15.64 -9.62
C MET A 163 -28.56 15.20 -10.67
N ALA A 164 -28.91 13.91 -10.68
CA ALA A 164 -29.92 13.36 -11.60
C ALA A 164 -31.27 14.04 -11.42
N GLU A 165 -31.68 14.23 -10.16
CA GLU A 165 -32.92 14.90 -9.79
C GLU A 165 -32.90 16.38 -10.24
N ASN A 166 -31.80 17.09 -10.03
CA ASN A 166 -31.64 18.48 -10.47
C ASN A 166 -31.78 18.64 -11.99
N VAL A 167 -31.13 17.77 -12.77
CA VAL A 167 -31.23 17.76 -14.24
C VAL A 167 -32.68 17.49 -14.69
N SER A 168 -33.37 16.57 -14.03
CA SER A 168 -34.79 16.29 -14.28
C SER A 168 -35.67 17.51 -13.98
N TYR A 169 -35.45 18.19 -12.85
CA TYR A 169 -36.18 19.41 -12.50
C TYR A 169 -35.97 20.53 -13.51
N ILE A 170 -34.72 20.81 -13.91
CA ILE A 170 -34.40 21.83 -14.91
C ILE A 170 -35.09 21.50 -16.24
N SER A 171 -35.07 20.24 -16.66
CA SER A 171 -35.70 19.79 -17.90
C SER A 171 -37.22 20.02 -17.86
N ARG A 172 -37.88 19.62 -16.77
CA ARG A 172 -39.32 19.85 -16.56
C ARG A 172 -39.69 21.34 -16.55
N ASN A 173 -38.89 22.16 -15.88
CA ASN A 173 -39.14 23.60 -15.79
C ASN A 173 -39.00 24.30 -17.16
N LYS A 174 -38.02 23.88 -17.97
CA LYS A 174 -37.87 24.35 -19.35
C LYS A 174 -39.09 24.00 -20.21
N LEU A 175 -39.55 22.74 -20.15
CA LEU A 175 -40.75 22.28 -20.87
C LEU A 175 -42.00 23.09 -20.48
N ALA A 176 -42.21 23.35 -19.19
CA ALA A 176 -43.31 24.17 -18.71
C ALA A 176 -43.22 25.62 -19.21
N SER A 177 -42.03 26.23 -19.14
CA SER A 177 -41.78 27.58 -19.63
C SER A 177 -42.02 27.70 -21.14
N ASP A 178 -41.57 26.73 -21.93
CA ASP A 178 -41.79 26.69 -23.37
C ASP A 178 -43.28 26.59 -23.72
N LEU A 179 -44.04 25.76 -23.00
CA LEU A 179 -45.49 25.63 -23.18
C LEU A 179 -46.21 26.94 -22.85
N HIS A 180 -45.86 27.59 -21.74
CA HIS A 180 -46.43 28.89 -21.37
C HIS A 180 -46.17 29.96 -22.43
N ARG A 181 -44.94 30.00 -22.97
CA ARG A 181 -44.58 30.94 -24.05
C ARG A 181 -45.42 30.69 -25.30
N ILE A 182 -45.56 29.44 -25.74
CA ILE A 182 -46.36 29.09 -26.92
C ILE A 182 -47.82 29.49 -26.73
N ASN A 183 -48.40 29.20 -25.56
CA ASN A 183 -49.77 29.59 -25.25
C ASN A 183 -49.97 31.11 -25.25
N ALA A 184 -49.05 31.88 -24.67
CA ALA A 184 -49.09 33.34 -24.69
C ALA A 184 -49.01 33.90 -26.13
N THR A 185 -48.08 33.39 -26.94
CA THR A 185 -47.94 33.84 -28.34
C THR A 185 -49.14 33.48 -29.23
N ASN A 186 -49.86 32.40 -28.91
CA ASN A 186 -51.07 32.01 -29.64
C ASN A 186 -52.28 32.87 -29.24
N ALA A 187 -52.37 33.30 -27.97
CA ALA A 187 -53.43 34.20 -27.51
C ALA A 187 -53.33 35.58 -28.19
N ASP A 188 -52.13 36.12 -28.36
CA ASP A 188 -51.89 37.41 -29.03
C ASP A 188 -52.19 37.40 -30.54
N ARG A 189 -52.26 36.22 -31.17
CA ARG A 189 -52.57 36.08 -32.61
C ARG A 189 -54.06 35.95 -32.92
N HIS A 190 -54.89 35.75 -31.89
CA HIS A 190 -56.33 35.52 -32.04
C HIS A 190 -57.21 36.60 -31.36
N GLY A 191 -56.60 37.66 -30.82
CA GLY A 191 -57.27 38.90 -30.41
C GLY A 191 -57.02 40.02 -31.41
#